data_AF-A0A7S4GIL5-F1
#
_entry.id   AF-A0A7S4GIL5-F1
#
_cell.length_a   1.000
_cell.length_b   1.000
_cell.length_c   1.000
_cell.angle_alpha   90.00
_cell.angle_beta   90.00
_cell.angle_gamma   90.00
#
_symmetry.space_group_name_H-M   'P 1'
#
loop_
_entity.id
_entity.type
_entity.pdbx_description
1 polymer ?
#
loop_
_entity_poly.entity_id
_entity_poly.type
_entity_poly.pdbx_seq_one_letter_code
_entity_poly.pdbx_strand_id
1 'polypeptide(L)'
;IFFRVFAAPPLTMTSGNAMTTAALASLVAGTVAVVLLSASAPAPQASAAFLAPSAVGQTAVRSVGHVGAAPQYARQPTTAAHHVRYADSPGSAVLPGPQAQSQGPDAAWHTASGPALHFAGVVAAVVALAYAAGRFVVSPAPQPLQVQPVDVAAPWAMAAVSGLRVEPDADAVGKTLCSMVEAAAQKAIQERGHFTLAIPGGSILKMLAGLEGKSTIDWSKVTLAYVNHRAVPNHDDTATHFKAQPLFLSSWQYQGLNVITLTGTTDAEHEAVAYTNALTSLPDTVLPKNASGVPVFDMMLIGVGLDGHVGSLYPNSEAVKETQKLVIPVVKPTSSSITLSLPVMLASKQIVIASAGKSEKYPMGKAEGMLRALQAPETPDTFPACAFRGNAQWLLDEGAASLLSK
;
A
#
# COMPACT_ATOMS: atom_id res chain seq x y z
N ILE A 1 -28.76 -0.45 -3.84
CA ILE A 1 -27.41 -0.67 -4.42
C ILE A 1 -26.99 0.64 -5.07
N PHE A 2 -26.05 1.37 -4.47
CA PHE A 2 -25.48 2.59 -5.07
C PHE A 2 -24.22 2.18 -5.82
N PHE A 3 -24.12 2.49 -7.12
CA PHE A 3 -22.92 2.26 -7.91
C PHE A 3 -22.13 3.57 -8.02
N ARG A 4 -20.83 3.55 -7.69
CA ARG A 4 -19.90 4.66 -7.96
C ARG A 4 -19.30 4.47 -9.35
N VAL A 5 -19.49 5.45 -10.24
CA VAL A 5 -18.84 5.51 -11.55
C VAL A 5 -17.85 6.66 -11.53
N PHE A 6 -16.58 6.39 -11.79
CA PHE A 6 -15.55 7.42 -11.92
C PHE A 6 -15.44 7.86 -13.39
N ALA A 7 -15.45 9.17 -13.62
CA ALA A 7 -15.20 9.73 -14.95
C ALA A 7 -13.68 9.77 -15.23
N ALA A 8 -13.27 9.32 -16.42
CA ALA A 8 -11.90 9.50 -16.91
C ALA A 8 -11.62 11.00 -17.16
N PRO A 9 -10.37 11.47 -16.99
CA PRO A 9 -10.02 12.85 -17.27
C PRO A 9 -10.22 13.18 -18.77
N PRO A 10 -10.59 14.42 -19.13
CA PRO A 10 -10.71 14.80 -20.52
C PRO A 10 -9.34 14.81 -21.19
N LEU A 11 -9.23 14.09 -22.32
CA LEU A 11 -8.11 14.25 -23.25
C LEU A 11 -8.16 15.66 -23.83
N THR A 12 -7.17 16.49 -23.51
CA THR A 12 -6.93 17.75 -24.22
C THR A 12 -6.45 17.42 -25.63
N MET A 13 -7.33 17.59 -26.62
CA MET A 13 -6.97 17.60 -28.04
C MET A 13 -7.08 19.03 -28.57
N THR A 14 -5.95 19.52 -29.07
CA THR A 14 -5.84 20.75 -29.85
C THR A 14 -6.62 20.62 -31.16
N SER A 15 -7.55 21.56 -31.36
CA SER A 15 -8.17 22.02 -32.61
C SER A 15 -8.40 21.00 -33.75
N GLY A 16 -9.69 20.80 -34.06
CA GLY A 16 -10.14 20.54 -35.43
C GLY A 16 -10.39 19.10 -35.81
N ASN A 17 -11.47 18.50 -35.29
CA ASN A 17 -12.42 17.66 -36.05
C ASN A 17 -13.52 17.17 -35.10
N ALA A 18 -14.79 17.33 -35.49
CA ALA A 18 -15.94 16.88 -34.72
C ALA A 18 -16.00 15.35 -34.69
N MET A 19 -15.88 14.75 -33.50
CA MET A 19 -16.17 13.33 -33.30
C MET A 19 -17.68 13.10 -33.45
N THR A 20 -18.06 12.19 -34.34
CA THR A 20 -19.44 11.71 -34.48
C THR A 20 -19.82 10.88 -33.25
N THR A 21 -21.11 10.90 -32.92
CA THR A 21 -21.78 10.21 -31.80
C THR A 21 -21.44 8.72 -31.64
N ALA A 22 -20.87 8.07 -32.65
CA ALA A 22 -20.39 6.69 -32.60
C ALA A 22 -19.14 6.48 -31.73
N ALA A 23 -18.24 7.47 -31.62
CA ALA A 23 -16.99 7.33 -30.85
C ALA A 23 -17.23 7.37 -29.33
N LEU A 24 -18.23 8.14 -28.87
CA LEU A 24 -18.63 8.17 -27.46
C LEU A 24 -19.28 6.85 -27.02
N ALA A 25 -20.07 6.22 -27.91
CA ALA A 25 -20.78 4.98 -27.61
C ALA A 25 -19.82 3.79 -27.39
N SER A 26 -18.74 3.70 -28.16
CA SER A 26 -17.73 2.65 -28.00
C SER A 26 -16.93 2.78 -26.69
N LEU A 27 -16.69 4.00 -26.22
CA LEU A 27 -15.96 4.25 -24.97
C LEU A 27 -16.80 3.87 -23.73
N VAL A 28 -18.11 4.15 -23.78
CA VAL A 28 -19.06 3.78 -22.72
C VAL A 28 -19.32 2.26 -22.72
N ALA A 29 -19.45 1.64 -23.90
CA ALA A 29 -19.62 0.18 -24.02
C ALA A 29 -18.39 -0.59 -23.49
N GLY A 30 -17.18 -0.09 -23.77
CA GLY A 30 -15.93 -0.69 -23.26
C GLY A 30 -15.82 -0.61 -21.73
N THR A 31 -16.29 0.48 -21.12
CA THR A 31 -16.21 0.68 -19.66
C THR A 31 -17.23 -0.18 -18.90
N VAL A 32 -18.42 -0.39 -19.47
CA VAL A 32 -19.47 -1.22 -18.84
C VAL A 32 -19.16 -2.72 -18.96
N ALA A 33 -18.51 -3.16 -20.04
CA ALA A 33 -18.08 -4.56 -20.20
C ALA A 33 -17.08 -5.01 -19.13
N VAL A 34 -16.21 -4.10 -18.66
CA VAL A 34 -15.21 -4.40 -17.61
C VAL A 34 -15.87 -4.62 -16.24
N VAL A 35 -17.03 -4.02 -15.96
CA VAL A 35 -17.72 -4.16 -14.68
C VAL A 35 -18.50 -5.49 -14.59
N LEU A 36 -19.04 -6.01 -15.70
CA LEU A 36 -19.87 -7.22 -15.69
C LEU A 36 -19.08 -8.54 -15.63
N LEU A 37 -17.81 -8.56 -16.01
CA LEU A 37 -16.98 -9.78 -15.97
C LEU A 37 -16.46 -10.16 -14.57
N SER A 38 -16.73 -9.35 -13.53
CA SER A 38 -16.26 -9.61 -12.16
C SER A 38 -17.33 -10.14 -11.19
N ALA A 39 -18.56 -10.39 -11.65
CA ALA A 39 -19.64 -10.93 -10.83
C ALA A 39 -20.06 -12.33 -11.31
N SER A 40 -19.20 -13.33 -11.09
CA SER A 40 -19.58 -14.74 -11.14
C SER A 40 -19.35 -15.37 -9.78
N ALA A 41 -20.43 -15.55 -9.01
CA ALA A 41 -20.50 -16.47 -7.87
C ALA A 41 -21.80 -17.30 -8.01
N PRO A 42 -21.80 -18.59 -7.63
CA PRO A 42 -22.81 -19.56 -8.05
C PRO A 42 -24.14 -19.41 -7.32
N ALA A 43 -25.23 -19.78 -8.01
CA ALA A 43 -26.61 -19.70 -7.56
C ALA A 43 -26.92 -20.69 -6.40
N PRO A 44 -27.79 -20.32 -5.43
CA PRO A 44 -28.39 -21.27 -4.50
C PRO A 44 -29.64 -21.91 -5.13
N GLN A 45 -29.71 -23.24 -5.14
CA GLN A 45 -30.94 -23.96 -5.48
C GLN A 45 -31.93 -23.89 -4.30
N ALA A 46 -33.14 -23.44 -4.60
CA ALA A 46 -34.27 -23.38 -3.68
C ALA A 46 -35.07 -24.70 -3.67
N SER A 47 -35.66 -24.94 -2.52
CA SER A 47 -36.37 -26.13 -2.04
C SER A 47 -37.59 -26.58 -2.85
N ALA A 48 -37.86 -27.88 -2.83
CA ALA A 48 -39.21 -28.44 -2.96
C ALA A 48 -39.63 -29.00 -1.59
N ALA A 49 -40.80 -28.57 -1.11
CA ALA A 49 -41.42 -29.01 0.13
C ALA A 49 -41.94 -30.45 0.04
N PHE A 50 -41.94 -31.20 1.15
CA PHE A 50 -43.07 -32.07 1.53
C PHE A 50 -42.94 -32.57 3.00
N LEU A 51 -44.02 -32.33 3.75
CA LEU A 51 -44.58 -32.97 4.97
C LEU A 51 -43.67 -33.50 6.11
N ALA A 52 -44.00 -33.01 7.32
CA ALA A 52 -43.64 -33.54 8.64
C ALA A 52 -44.26 -34.96 8.87
N PRO A 53 -43.89 -35.76 9.91
CA PRO A 53 -43.99 -35.32 11.31
C PRO A 53 -43.00 -35.93 12.35
N SER A 54 -42.94 -35.23 13.48
CA SER A 54 -42.89 -35.75 14.86
C SER A 54 -41.62 -36.35 15.48
N ALA A 55 -41.37 -35.79 16.67
CA ALA A 55 -41.09 -36.46 17.94
C ALA A 55 -39.63 -36.72 18.34
N VAL A 56 -39.29 -36.11 19.50
CA VAL A 56 -38.55 -36.67 20.64
C VAL A 56 -37.08 -37.02 20.35
N GLY A 57 -36.07 -36.58 21.09
CA GLY A 57 -35.97 -36.09 22.45
C GLY A 57 -34.61 -36.52 22.97
N GLN A 58 -34.07 -35.70 23.88
CA GLN A 58 -33.12 -36.06 24.93
C GLN A 58 -31.65 -36.38 24.61
N THR A 59 -30.85 -35.63 25.39
CA THR A 59 -29.72 -36.05 26.24
C THR A 59 -28.33 -36.20 25.67
N ALA A 60 -27.48 -35.35 26.27
CA ALA A 60 -26.04 -35.44 26.38
C ALA A 60 -25.56 -36.72 27.05
N VAL A 61 -24.35 -37.15 26.70
CA VAL A 61 -23.47 -37.91 27.59
C VAL A 61 -22.02 -37.42 27.40
N ARG A 62 -21.42 -37.00 28.52
CA ARG A 62 -19.98 -36.84 28.74
C ARG A 62 -19.31 -38.21 28.85
N SER A 63 -18.06 -38.35 28.43
CA SER A 63 -16.91 -38.71 29.30
C SER A 63 -15.65 -39.02 28.46
N VAL A 64 -14.53 -38.34 28.68
CA VAL A 64 -13.38 -38.61 29.60
C VAL A 64 -12.28 -39.49 28.98
N GLY A 65 -11.08 -38.90 28.90
CA GLY A 65 -9.78 -39.55 29.17
C GLY A 65 -9.08 -40.21 27.98
N HIS A 66 -7.75 -40.33 27.89
CA HIS A 66 -6.62 -39.76 28.62
C HIS A 66 -5.34 -40.25 27.88
N VAL A 67 -4.26 -39.45 27.88
CA VAL A 67 -2.81 -39.81 27.75
C VAL A 67 -2.25 -40.45 26.46
N GLY A 68 -1.10 -39.94 25.98
CA GLY A 68 -0.01 -40.82 25.53
C GLY A 68 0.84 -40.40 24.33
N ALA A 69 1.94 -39.68 24.60
CA ALA A 69 3.29 -39.81 24.05
C ALA A 69 3.59 -39.78 22.51
N ALA A 70 4.49 -38.86 22.14
CA ALA A 70 5.33 -38.92 20.94
C ALA A 70 6.52 -39.90 21.12
N PRO A 71 7.22 -40.31 20.04
CA PRO A 71 8.55 -39.70 19.84
C PRO A 71 9.05 -39.55 18.37
N GLN A 72 9.91 -38.52 18.21
CA GLN A 72 11.19 -38.45 17.48
C GLN A 72 11.32 -38.78 15.97
N TYR A 73 11.82 -37.78 15.22
CA TYR A 73 12.36 -37.86 13.86
C TYR A 73 13.90 -37.79 13.88
N ALA A 74 14.56 -38.61 13.06
CA ALA A 74 16.01 -38.57 12.80
C ALA A 74 16.33 -38.65 11.29
N ARG A 75 17.04 -37.60 10.81
CA ARG A 75 18.18 -37.53 9.86
C ARG A 75 18.24 -38.33 8.51
N GLN A 76 18.17 -37.54 7.42
CA GLN A 76 19.22 -37.31 6.38
C GLN A 76 19.48 -38.34 5.22
N PRO A 77 20.24 -37.99 4.13
CA PRO A 77 19.72 -37.91 2.74
C PRO A 77 20.44 -38.84 1.71
N THR A 78 19.96 -38.90 0.46
CA THR A 78 20.67 -39.57 -0.65
C THR A 78 20.62 -38.83 -1.98
N THR A 79 21.79 -38.72 -2.60
CA THR A 79 22.15 -38.30 -3.97
C THR A 79 21.88 -39.39 -5.03
N ALA A 80 21.64 -39.02 -6.29
CA ALA A 80 22.31 -39.57 -7.49
C ALA A 80 21.78 -38.96 -8.81
N ALA A 81 22.71 -38.75 -9.75
CA ALA A 81 22.52 -38.26 -11.11
C ALA A 81 22.52 -39.41 -12.14
N HIS A 82 21.91 -39.22 -13.32
CA HIS A 82 22.29 -39.94 -14.55
C HIS A 82 22.08 -39.07 -15.82
N HIS A 83 23.14 -38.99 -16.62
CA HIS A 83 23.20 -38.54 -18.02
C HIS A 83 22.73 -39.65 -18.98
N VAL A 84 22.26 -39.30 -20.19
CA VAL A 84 22.81 -39.71 -21.52
C VAL A 84 22.12 -38.89 -22.65
N ARG A 85 22.92 -38.46 -23.64
CA ARG A 85 22.60 -37.68 -24.86
C ARG A 85 22.21 -38.59 -26.05
N TYR A 86 21.61 -38.03 -27.12
CA TYR A 86 22.18 -38.02 -28.47
C TYR A 86 21.47 -36.99 -29.39
N ALA A 87 22.26 -36.39 -30.29
CA ALA A 87 21.94 -35.36 -31.30
C ALA A 87 21.39 -36.01 -32.60
N ASP A 88 20.94 -35.36 -33.70
CA ASP A 88 21.38 -34.18 -34.45
C ASP A 88 20.24 -33.62 -35.36
N SER A 89 20.37 -32.36 -35.81
CA SER A 89 19.56 -31.64 -36.83
C SER A 89 20.26 -31.71 -38.23
N PRO A 90 19.99 -30.89 -39.30
CA PRO A 90 18.91 -29.90 -39.60
C PRO A 90 18.38 -29.86 -41.07
N GLY A 91 17.32 -29.07 -41.31
CA GLY A 91 17.28 -28.02 -42.36
C GLY A 91 16.67 -28.30 -43.76
N SER A 92 15.61 -27.55 -44.13
CA SER A 92 15.62 -26.52 -45.20
C SER A 92 14.21 -26.16 -45.72
N ALA A 93 14.02 -24.86 -46.00
CA ALA A 93 12.82 -24.18 -46.48
C ALA A 93 12.65 -24.26 -48.02
N VAL A 94 11.48 -23.80 -48.54
CA VAL A 94 11.29 -22.93 -49.75
C VAL A 94 9.78 -22.82 -50.12
N LEU A 95 9.31 -21.59 -50.41
CA LEU A 95 8.05 -21.16 -51.08
C LEU A 95 8.41 -20.72 -52.54
N PRO A 96 7.52 -20.62 -53.59
CA PRO A 96 6.30 -19.76 -53.66
C PRO A 96 5.13 -20.24 -54.62
N GLY A 97 4.02 -19.46 -54.72
CA GLY A 97 2.74 -19.72 -55.48
C GLY A 97 2.80 -19.49 -57.02
N PRO A 98 1.76 -18.98 -57.75
CA PRO A 98 0.28 -18.90 -57.59
C PRO A 98 -0.51 -19.39 -58.85
N GLN A 99 -1.86 -19.57 -58.82
CA GLN A 99 -2.73 -19.51 -60.04
C GLN A 99 -4.20 -19.14 -59.72
N ALA A 100 -4.83 -18.42 -60.66
CA ALA A 100 -6.19 -17.86 -60.63
C ALA A 100 -7.03 -18.33 -61.83
N GLN A 101 -8.38 -18.40 -61.69
CA GLN A 101 -9.46 -18.18 -62.71
C GLN A 101 -10.84 -18.58 -62.11
N SER A 102 -11.78 -17.64 -61.85
CA SER A 102 -13.01 -17.25 -62.61
C SER A 102 -14.03 -18.39 -62.83
N GLN A 103 -15.34 -18.35 -62.54
CA GLN A 103 -16.43 -17.36 -62.81
C GLN A 103 -17.66 -17.56 -61.85
N GLY A 104 -18.58 -16.56 -61.76
CA GLY A 104 -19.75 -16.42 -60.83
C GLY A 104 -21.02 -17.26 -61.12
N PRO A 105 -22.28 -16.89 -60.72
CA PRO A 105 -22.81 -15.58 -60.26
C PRO A 105 -23.64 -15.58 -58.94
N ASP A 106 -24.18 -14.39 -58.63
CA ASP A 106 -24.95 -13.93 -57.46
C ASP A 106 -26.05 -14.84 -56.87
N ALA A 107 -26.12 -14.86 -55.53
CA ALA A 107 -27.36 -15.04 -54.77
C ALA A 107 -27.26 -14.34 -53.40
N ALA A 108 -27.98 -13.24 -53.25
CA ALA A 108 -28.18 -12.54 -51.99
C ALA A 108 -28.97 -13.41 -50.99
N TRP A 109 -28.45 -13.58 -49.78
CA TRP A 109 -29.22 -14.01 -48.61
C TRP A 109 -28.88 -13.15 -47.40
N HIS A 110 -29.96 -12.66 -46.79
CA HIS A 110 -30.03 -11.78 -45.63
C HIS A 110 -29.15 -12.23 -44.45
N THR A 111 -28.39 -11.31 -43.86
CA THR A 111 -27.89 -11.46 -42.49
C THR A 111 -28.87 -10.80 -41.53
N ALA A 112 -29.47 -11.63 -40.67
CA ALA A 112 -30.33 -11.23 -39.58
C ALA A 112 -29.55 -10.36 -38.57
N SER A 113 -29.99 -9.12 -38.38
CA SER A 113 -29.62 -8.27 -37.26
C SER A 113 -30.28 -8.82 -35.99
N GLY A 114 -29.51 -9.58 -35.21
CA GLY A 114 -29.94 -10.23 -33.98
C GLY A 114 -30.11 -9.31 -32.75
N PRO A 115 -30.59 -9.87 -31.62
CA PRO A 115 -31.11 -9.17 -30.43
C PRO A 115 -30.08 -8.36 -29.60
N ALA A 116 -28.80 -8.33 -30.01
CA ALA A 116 -27.74 -7.61 -29.30
C ALA A 116 -27.88 -6.07 -29.38
N LEU A 117 -28.45 -5.55 -30.47
CA LEU A 117 -28.68 -4.11 -30.65
C LEU A 117 -29.81 -3.57 -29.74
N HIS A 118 -30.78 -4.42 -29.37
CA HIS A 118 -31.85 -4.03 -28.46
C HIS A 118 -31.40 -3.92 -26.99
N PHE A 119 -30.41 -4.71 -26.56
CA PHE A 119 -29.96 -4.73 -25.16
C PHE A 119 -29.12 -3.48 -24.81
N ALA A 120 -28.24 -3.04 -25.71
CA ALA A 120 -27.44 -1.84 -25.52
C ALA A 120 -28.29 -0.56 -25.45
N GLY A 121 -29.34 -0.48 -26.29
CA GLY A 121 -30.27 0.66 -26.28
C GLY A 121 -31.08 0.77 -24.98
N VAL A 122 -31.48 -0.36 -24.41
CA VAL A 122 -32.23 -0.40 -23.14
C VAL A 122 -31.35 0.01 -21.96
N VAL A 123 -30.09 -0.45 -21.91
CA VAL A 123 -29.15 -0.07 -20.84
C VAL A 123 -28.82 1.43 -20.88
N ALA A 124 -28.60 1.99 -22.07
CA ALA A 124 -28.36 3.43 -22.23
C ALA A 124 -29.58 4.27 -21.78
N ALA A 125 -30.80 3.82 -22.12
CA ALA A 125 -32.03 4.48 -21.69
C ALA A 125 -32.23 4.44 -20.17
N VAL A 126 -31.93 3.31 -19.52
CA VAL A 126 -32.05 3.16 -18.05
C VAL A 126 -31.04 4.05 -17.32
N VAL A 127 -29.81 4.18 -17.81
CA VAL A 127 -28.80 5.07 -17.22
C VAL A 127 -29.21 6.54 -17.40
N ALA A 128 -29.72 6.93 -18.56
CA ALA A 128 -30.20 8.29 -18.82
C ALA A 128 -31.42 8.66 -17.95
N LEU A 129 -32.38 7.75 -17.77
CA LEU A 129 -33.53 7.93 -16.88
C LEU A 129 -33.11 8.01 -15.40
N ALA A 130 -32.12 7.22 -14.98
CA ALA A 130 -31.61 7.27 -13.61
C ALA A 130 -30.84 8.57 -13.31
N TYR A 131 -30.13 9.12 -14.30
CA TYR A 131 -29.47 10.42 -14.22
C TYR A 131 -30.48 11.57 -14.15
N ALA A 132 -31.48 11.56 -15.03
CA ALA A 132 -32.56 12.56 -15.04
C ALA A 132 -33.42 12.53 -13.77
N ALA A 133 -33.53 11.38 -13.11
CA ALA A 133 -34.25 11.20 -11.84
C ALA A 133 -33.42 11.58 -10.59
N GLY A 134 -32.21 12.13 -10.74
CA GLY A 134 -31.37 12.58 -9.62
C GLY A 134 -30.85 11.44 -8.72
N ARG A 135 -30.82 10.21 -9.22
CA ARG A 135 -30.40 9.02 -8.44
C ARG A 135 -28.89 8.71 -8.54
N PHE A 136 -28.15 9.54 -9.26
CA PHE A 136 -26.69 9.55 -9.28
C PHE A 136 -26.17 10.92 -8.86
N VAL A 137 -25.34 10.94 -7.81
CA VAL A 137 -24.51 12.10 -7.50
C VAL A 137 -23.18 11.88 -8.21
N VAL A 138 -22.95 12.60 -9.31
CA VAL A 138 -21.62 12.73 -9.88
C VAL A 138 -20.82 13.58 -8.90
N SER A 139 -19.98 12.93 -8.09
CA SER A 139 -19.00 13.67 -7.31
C SER A 139 -18.03 14.31 -8.29
N PRO A 140 -17.76 15.63 -8.20
CA PRO A 140 -16.71 16.23 -8.99
C PRO A 140 -15.42 15.44 -8.76
N ALA A 141 -14.59 15.31 -9.80
CA ALA A 141 -13.24 14.80 -9.63
C ALA A 141 -12.58 15.57 -8.47
N PRO A 142 -11.93 14.88 -7.51
CA PRO A 142 -11.27 15.56 -6.41
C PRO A 142 -10.35 16.61 -7.01
N GLN A 143 -10.58 17.88 -6.66
CA GLN A 143 -9.67 18.91 -7.10
C GLN A 143 -8.28 18.59 -6.53
N PRO A 144 -7.21 18.77 -7.32
CA PRO A 144 -5.87 18.63 -6.78
C PRO A 144 -5.77 19.53 -5.55
N LEU A 145 -5.52 18.92 -4.39
CA LEU A 145 -5.36 19.65 -3.16
C LEU A 145 -4.20 20.63 -3.39
N GLN A 146 -4.48 21.93 -3.39
CA GLN A 146 -3.43 22.93 -3.37
C GLN A 146 -2.85 22.96 -1.96
N VAL A 147 -1.95 22.03 -1.68
CA VAL A 147 -1.05 22.14 -0.54
C VAL A 147 -0.24 23.40 -0.79
N GLN A 148 -0.20 24.33 0.16
CA GLN A 148 0.74 25.44 0.06
C GLN A 148 2.15 24.84 0.14
N PRO A 149 3.09 25.22 -0.75
CA PRO A 149 4.47 24.75 -0.63
C PRO A 149 4.93 24.97 0.81
N VAL A 150 5.27 23.89 1.50
CA VAL A 150 5.99 24.02 2.75
C VAL A 150 7.35 24.57 2.36
N ASP A 151 7.70 25.72 2.94
CA ASP A 151 8.98 26.34 2.71
C ASP A 151 10.10 25.42 3.24
N VAL A 152 10.56 24.52 2.38
CA VAL A 152 11.73 23.68 2.60
C VAL A 152 13.02 24.48 2.44
N ALA A 153 12.93 25.78 2.11
CA ALA A 153 14.06 26.70 1.99
C ALA A 153 14.30 27.49 3.27
N ALA A 154 14.25 26.82 4.44
CA ALA A 154 15.15 27.23 5.51
C ALA A 154 16.58 26.86 5.07
N PRO A 155 17.60 27.70 5.30
CA PRO A 155 18.97 27.28 5.05
C PRO A 155 19.19 25.99 5.83
N TRP A 156 19.46 24.89 5.14
CA TRP A 156 19.82 23.58 5.70
C TRP A 156 21.14 23.62 6.48
N ALA A 157 21.59 24.82 6.88
CA ALA A 157 22.51 25.07 7.97
C ALA A 157 22.31 23.99 9.02
N MET A 158 23.41 23.33 9.39
CA MET A 158 23.41 22.15 10.25
C MET A 158 22.57 22.40 11.51
N ALA A 159 21.28 22.10 11.43
CA ALA A 159 20.36 22.34 12.52
C ALA A 159 20.84 21.47 13.68
N ALA A 160 20.84 22.07 14.88
CA ALA A 160 21.19 21.32 16.06
C ALA A 160 20.27 20.09 16.18
N VAL A 161 20.85 18.95 16.57
CA VAL A 161 20.08 17.72 16.74
C VAL A 161 19.10 17.91 17.88
N SER A 162 17.79 17.81 17.61
CA SER A 162 16.74 18.09 18.61
C SER A 162 16.64 17.05 19.72
N GLY A 163 17.11 15.82 19.46
CA GLY A 163 17.15 14.77 20.45
C GLY A 163 17.93 13.56 19.95
N LEU A 164 18.91 13.10 20.72
CA LEU A 164 19.67 11.89 20.46
C LEU A 164 19.63 11.03 21.72
N ARG A 165 19.14 9.80 21.57
CA ARG A 165 19.13 8.77 22.60
C ARG A 165 19.87 7.54 22.07
N VAL A 166 20.93 7.18 22.76
CA VAL A 166 21.73 5.99 22.45
C VAL A 166 21.44 4.94 23.50
N GLU A 167 20.99 3.78 23.05
CA GLU A 167 20.75 2.58 23.85
C GLU A 167 21.91 1.59 23.66
N PRO A 168 22.13 0.65 24.60
CA PRO A 168 23.26 -0.28 24.51
C PRO A 168 23.19 -1.20 23.29
N ASP A 169 21.98 -1.62 22.89
CA ASP A 169 21.78 -2.57 21.79
C ASP A 169 20.41 -2.42 21.10
N ALA A 170 20.20 -3.22 20.07
CA ALA A 170 18.97 -3.21 19.28
C ALA A 170 17.71 -3.61 20.07
N ASP A 171 17.85 -4.46 21.10
CA ASP A 171 16.72 -4.88 21.93
C ASP A 171 16.29 -3.76 22.86
N ALA A 172 17.26 -3.03 23.43
CA ALA A 172 17.01 -1.82 24.22
C ALA A 172 16.38 -0.71 23.37
N VAL A 173 16.85 -0.50 22.13
CA VAL A 173 16.17 0.39 21.16
C VAL A 173 14.72 -0.04 20.93
N GLY A 174 14.46 -1.33 20.72
CA GLY A 174 13.10 -1.85 20.53
C GLY A 174 12.19 -1.58 21.73
N LYS A 175 12.68 -1.82 22.95
CA LYS A 175 11.93 -1.54 24.20
C LYS A 175 11.62 -0.05 24.34
N THR A 176 12.62 0.81 24.16
CA THR A 176 12.44 2.27 24.25
C THR A 176 11.46 2.77 23.19
N LEU A 177 11.56 2.27 21.95
CA LEU A 177 10.61 2.60 20.88
C LEU A 177 9.18 2.24 21.26
N CYS A 178 8.96 1.03 21.80
CA CYS A 178 7.64 0.58 22.26
C CYS A 178 7.08 1.50 23.34
N SER A 179 7.87 1.83 24.37
CA SER A 179 7.44 2.74 25.43
C SER A 179 7.11 4.15 24.91
N MET A 180 7.85 4.65 23.92
CA MET A 180 7.54 5.93 23.27
C MET A 180 6.19 5.87 22.54
N VAL A 181 5.91 4.77 21.82
CA VAL A 181 4.62 4.57 21.13
C VAL A 181 3.47 4.50 22.13
N GLU A 182 3.63 3.77 23.25
CA GLU A 182 2.62 3.69 24.32
C GLU A 182 2.32 5.04 24.94
N ALA A 183 3.36 5.80 25.29
CA ALA A 183 3.19 7.14 25.84
C ALA A 183 2.51 8.10 24.86
N ALA A 184 2.90 8.05 23.58
CA ALA A 184 2.28 8.86 22.53
C ALA A 184 0.81 8.49 22.31
N ALA A 185 0.50 7.20 22.28
CA ALA A 185 -0.86 6.68 22.14
C ALA A 185 -1.74 7.10 23.33
N GLN A 186 -1.27 6.91 24.56
CA GLN A 186 -1.99 7.29 25.77
C GLN A 186 -2.31 8.79 25.76
N LYS A 187 -1.30 9.63 25.44
CA LYS A 187 -1.49 11.09 25.36
C LYS A 187 -2.51 11.48 24.30
N ALA A 188 -2.36 10.99 23.06
CA ALA A 188 -3.25 11.36 21.96
C ALA A 188 -4.69 10.88 22.19
N ILE A 189 -4.86 9.67 22.71
CA ILE A 189 -6.19 9.12 23.07
C ILE A 189 -6.81 9.93 24.21
N GLN A 190 -6.04 10.34 25.22
CA GLN A 190 -6.55 11.17 26.30
C GLN A 190 -6.96 12.57 25.82
N GLU A 191 -6.18 13.20 24.97
CA GLU A 191 -6.39 14.58 24.52
C GLU A 191 -7.47 14.70 23.44
N ARG A 192 -7.53 13.73 22.51
CA ARG A 192 -8.37 13.81 21.30
C ARG A 192 -9.26 12.60 21.08
N GLY A 193 -9.12 11.54 21.87
CA GLY A 193 -9.88 10.30 21.71
C GLY A 193 -9.36 9.38 20.61
N HIS A 194 -8.28 9.76 19.89
CA HIS A 194 -7.74 8.97 18.79
C HIS A 194 -6.22 9.17 18.65
N PHE A 195 -5.50 8.11 18.26
CA PHE A 195 -4.08 8.13 17.98
C PHE A 195 -3.80 7.76 16.52
N THR A 196 -3.01 8.58 15.81
CA THR A 196 -2.53 8.27 14.46
C THR A 196 -1.04 7.95 14.46
N LEU A 197 -0.72 6.74 14.02
CA LEU A 197 0.64 6.22 13.92
C LEU A 197 1.00 5.96 12.46
N ALA A 198 2.12 6.52 11.99
CA ALA A 198 2.69 6.17 10.69
C ALA A 198 3.97 5.34 10.88
N ILE A 199 4.05 4.17 10.24
CA ILE A 199 5.21 3.26 10.36
C ILE A 199 5.86 2.98 9.01
N PRO A 200 7.17 2.70 8.96
CA PRO A 200 7.84 2.22 7.76
C PRO A 200 7.85 0.68 7.77
N GLY A 201 8.44 0.09 6.75
CA GLY A 201 8.85 -1.32 6.79
C GLY A 201 10.17 -1.54 7.56
N GLY A 202 10.87 -2.63 7.20
CA GLY A 202 12.22 -2.89 7.70
C GLY A 202 12.27 -3.34 9.16
N SER A 203 13.34 -2.98 9.86
CA SER A 203 13.61 -3.42 11.24
C SER A 203 12.62 -2.87 12.26
N ILE A 204 11.96 -1.74 11.97
CA ILE A 204 10.96 -1.15 12.88
C ILE A 204 9.77 -2.10 13.09
N LEU A 205 9.38 -2.90 12.09
CA LEU A 205 8.34 -3.90 12.27
C LEU A 205 8.69 -4.90 13.39
N LYS A 206 9.97 -5.33 13.46
CA LYS A 206 10.44 -6.24 14.50
C LYS A 206 10.51 -5.56 15.86
N MET A 207 10.88 -4.27 15.90
CA MET A 207 10.89 -3.49 17.14
C MET A 207 9.48 -3.36 17.73
N LEU A 208 8.48 -3.05 16.88
CA LEU A 208 7.08 -2.91 17.29
C LEU A 208 6.44 -4.22 17.77
N ALA A 209 6.98 -5.39 17.39
CA ALA A 209 6.52 -6.67 17.93
C ALA A 209 6.67 -6.74 19.46
N GLY A 210 7.49 -5.89 20.08
CA GLY A 210 7.58 -5.77 21.53
C GLY A 210 6.29 -5.32 22.23
N LEU A 211 5.36 -4.66 21.51
CA LEU A 211 4.05 -4.24 22.01
C LEU A 211 3.03 -5.38 22.04
N GLU A 212 3.26 -6.46 21.28
CA GLU A 212 2.30 -7.55 21.14
C GLU A 212 2.07 -8.28 22.47
N GLY A 213 0.80 -8.36 22.88
CA GLY A 213 0.38 -9.00 24.14
C GLY A 213 0.84 -8.32 25.43
N LYS A 214 1.52 -7.16 25.34
CA LYS A 214 2.08 -6.43 26.50
C LYS A 214 1.55 -5.02 26.62
N SER A 215 1.09 -4.45 25.50
CA SER A 215 0.67 -3.06 25.48
C SER A 215 -0.70 -2.82 26.09
N THR A 216 -0.86 -1.68 26.75
CA THR A 216 -2.15 -1.19 27.26
C THR A 216 -2.87 -0.25 26.29
N ILE A 217 -2.41 -0.17 25.03
CA ILE A 217 -3.03 0.67 24.00
C ILE A 217 -4.41 0.13 23.64
N ASP A 218 -5.40 1.01 23.64
CA ASP A 218 -6.73 0.73 23.08
C ASP A 218 -6.67 0.83 21.55
N TRP A 219 -6.37 -0.29 20.90
CA TRP A 219 -6.18 -0.36 19.44
C TRP A 219 -7.41 0.06 18.64
N SER A 220 -8.62 -0.02 19.21
CA SER A 220 -9.85 0.49 18.58
C SER A 220 -9.85 2.00 18.32
N LYS A 221 -8.96 2.73 19.02
CA LYS A 221 -8.75 4.18 18.88
C LYS A 221 -7.48 4.54 18.12
N VAL A 222 -6.91 3.57 17.40
CA VAL A 222 -5.67 3.77 16.64
C VAL A 222 -5.97 3.65 15.15
N THR A 223 -5.44 4.61 14.37
CA THR A 223 -5.33 4.49 12.92
C THR A 223 -3.86 4.36 12.55
N LEU A 224 -3.51 3.24 11.91
CA LEU A 224 -2.18 2.98 11.37
C LEU A 224 -2.11 3.40 9.90
N ALA A 225 -1.04 4.10 9.53
CA ALA A 225 -0.65 4.38 8.16
C ALA A 225 0.79 3.89 7.90
N TYR A 226 1.15 3.81 6.61
CA TYR A 226 2.49 3.48 6.16
C TYR A 226 3.20 4.73 5.66
N VAL A 227 4.40 4.97 6.17
CA VAL A 227 5.32 6.01 5.65
C VAL A 227 5.67 5.70 4.20
N ASN A 228 5.88 4.43 3.89
CA ASN A 228 6.05 3.92 2.54
C ASN A 228 5.59 2.46 2.44
N HIS A 229 5.14 2.06 1.27
CA HIS A 229 4.69 0.69 1.00
C HIS A 229 4.97 0.35 -0.47
N ARG A 230 5.31 -0.91 -0.75
CA ARG A 230 5.45 -1.37 -2.14
C ARG A 230 4.09 -1.41 -2.83
N ALA A 231 4.02 -0.98 -4.07
CA ALA A 231 2.83 -1.16 -4.90
C ALA A 231 2.87 -2.59 -5.44
N VAL A 232 2.31 -3.51 -4.65
CA VAL A 232 2.25 -4.96 -4.89
C VAL A 232 0.94 -5.48 -4.29
N PRO A 233 0.48 -6.69 -4.67
CA PRO A 233 -0.61 -7.36 -3.97
C PRO A 233 -0.39 -7.39 -2.45
N ASN A 234 -1.46 -7.19 -1.67
CA ASN A 234 -1.35 -7.10 -0.20
C ASN A 234 -0.90 -8.40 0.48
N HIS A 235 -0.85 -9.52 -0.24
CA HIS A 235 -0.34 -10.82 0.21
C HIS A 235 1.07 -11.15 -0.33
N ASP A 236 1.70 -10.19 -1.02
CA ASP A 236 3.07 -10.31 -1.50
C ASP A 236 4.06 -10.31 -0.32
N ASP A 237 5.09 -11.15 -0.40
CA ASP A 237 6.08 -11.31 0.67
C ASP A 237 6.93 -10.06 0.90
N THR A 238 6.92 -9.10 -0.04
CA THR A 238 7.62 -7.83 0.05
C THR A 238 6.75 -6.70 0.61
N ALA A 239 5.42 -6.86 0.68
CA ALA A 239 4.49 -5.89 1.22
C ALA A 239 4.74 -5.64 2.72
N THR A 240 4.81 -4.36 3.14
CA THR A 240 4.98 -4.00 4.55
C THR A 240 3.79 -4.50 5.37
N HIS A 241 2.58 -4.40 4.83
CA HIS A 241 1.35 -4.90 5.46
C HIS A 241 1.43 -6.40 5.73
N PHE A 242 1.77 -7.21 4.72
CA PHE A 242 1.88 -8.66 4.86
C PHE A 242 2.96 -9.06 5.88
N LYS A 243 4.11 -8.38 5.88
CA LYS A 243 5.19 -8.62 6.86
C LYS A 243 4.80 -8.29 8.30
N ALA A 244 3.93 -7.31 8.50
CA ALA A 244 3.50 -6.88 9.84
C ALA A 244 2.44 -7.82 10.44
N GLN A 245 1.63 -8.50 9.61
CA GLN A 245 0.58 -9.43 10.03
C GLN A 245 1.03 -10.46 11.08
N PRO A 246 2.07 -11.28 10.82
CA PRO A 246 2.50 -12.31 11.78
C PRO A 246 3.22 -11.74 13.01
N LEU A 247 3.62 -10.46 12.99
CA LEU A 247 4.38 -9.85 14.09
C LEU A 247 3.48 -9.23 15.15
N PHE A 248 2.44 -8.51 14.71
CA PHE A 248 1.53 -7.79 15.61
C PHE A 248 0.23 -7.36 14.92
N LEU A 249 0.27 -7.09 13.62
CA LEU A 249 -0.81 -6.37 12.94
C LEU A 249 -2.14 -7.13 12.97
N SER A 250 -2.13 -8.46 12.77
CA SER A 250 -3.36 -9.26 12.82
C SER A 250 -4.02 -9.24 14.20
N SER A 251 -3.22 -9.23 15.27
CA SER A 251 -3.72 -9.14 16.64
C SER A 251 -4.31 -7.75 16.92
N TRP A 252 -3.62 -6.69 16.52
CA TRP A 252 -4.12 -5.33 16.72
C TRP A 252 -5.39 -5.07 15.91
N GLN A 253 -5.48 -5.58 14.68
CA GLN A 253 -6.71 -5.51 13.86
C GLN A 253 -7.87 -6.26 14.50
N TYR A 254 -7.62 -7.43 15.11
CA TYR A 254 -8.65 -8.13 15.90
C TYR A 254 -9.13 -7.31 17.10
N GLN A 255 -8.25 -6.47 17.68
CA GLN A 255 -8.55 -5.53 18.76
C GLN A 255 -9.14 -4.19 18.28
N GLY A 256 -9.44 -4.06 16.99
CA GLY A 256 -10.14 -2.90 16.42
C GLY A 256 -9.24 -1.86 15.73
N LEU A 257 -7.94 -2.13 15.54
CA LEU A 257 -7.04 -1.25 14.81
C LEU A 257 -7.57 -0.97 13.39
N ASN A 258 -7.69 0.32 13.07
CA ASN A 258 -7.93 0.76 11.70
C ASN A 258 -6.61 0.91 10.94
N VAL A 259 -6.55 0.43 9.69
CA VAL A 259 -5.32 0.46 8.89
C VAL A 259 -5.60 1.08 7.53
N ILE A 260 -4.87 2.15 7.20
CA ILE A 260 -4.83 2.71 5.86
C ILE A 260 -3.81 1.92 5.04
N THR A 261 -4.30 1.08 4.14
CA THR A 261 -3.48 0.21 3.28
C THR A 261 -3.71 0.51 1.81
N LEU A 262 -2.85 -0.03 0.96
CA LEU A 262 -2.95 0.04 -0.50
C LEU A 262 -4.07 -0.87 -1.01
N THR A 263 -4.57 -0.59 -2.23
CA THR A 263 -5.61 -1.41 -2.87
C THR A 263 -5.05 -2.77 -3.33
N GLY A 264 -3.73 -2.87 -3.52
CA GLY A 264 -3.02 -4.13 -3.79
C GLY A 264 -2.64 -4.31 -5.26
N THR A 265 -2.49 -3.22 -6.00
CA THR A 265 -2.08 -3.18 -7.40
C THR A 265 -0.58 -2.89 -7.52
N THR A 266 -0.02 -3.12 -8.72
CA THR A 266 1.37 -2.80 -9.04
C THR A 266 1.56 -1.39 -9.63
N ASP A 267 0.47 -0.65 -9.81
CA ASP A 267 0.46 0.71 -10.33
C ASP A 267 0.66 1.71 -9.19
N ALA A 268 1.91 2.18 -9.02
CA ALA A 268 2.23 3.12 -7.96
C ALA A 268 1.48 4.46 -8.07
N GLU A 269 1.18 4.94 -9.27
CA GLU A 269 0.44 6.20 -9.46
C GLU A 269 -1.00 6.03 -8.96
N HIS A 270 -1.65 4.93 -9.35
CA HIS A 270 -2.98 4.58 -8.84
C HIS A 270 -2.98 4.45 -7.32
N GLU A 271 -2.01 3.73 -6.75
CA GLU A 271 -1.89 3.54 -5.31
C GLU A 271 -1.65 4.86 -4.57
N ALA A 272 -0.81 5.75 -5.09
CA ALA A 272 -0.53 7.04 -4.47
C ALA A 272 -1.79 7.92 -4.40
N VAL A 273 -2.60 7.92 -5.47
CA VAL A 273 -3.89 8.62 -5.50
C VAL A 273 -4.87 7.99 -4.51
N ALA A 274 -5.01 6.66 -4.52
CA ALA A 274 -5.90 5.95 -3.59
C ALA A 274 -5.51 6.21 -2.13
N TYR A 275 -4.22 6.17 -1.80
CA TYR A 275 -3.70 6.43 -0.47
C TYR A 275 -3.93 7.89 -0.04
N THR A 276 -3.71 8.85 -0.95
CA THR A 276 -4.01 10.27 -0.70
C THR A 276 -5.49 10.47 -0.38
N ASN A 277 -6.37 9.83 -1.14
CA ASN A 277 -7.82 9.90 -0.91
C ASN A 277 -8.19 9.29 0.45
N ALA A 278 -7.60 8.15 0.81
CA ALA A 278 -7.85 7.51 2.10
C ALA A 278 -7.43 8.43 3.27
N LEU A 279 -6.22 9.01 3.23
CA LEU A 279 -5.73 9.96 4.23
C LEU A 279 -6.62 11.20 4.35
N THR A 280 -6.99 11.80 3.22
CA THR A 280 -7.75 13.06 3.21
C THR A 280 -9.24 12.89 3.55
N SER A 281 -9.78 11.68 3.37
CA SER A 281 -11.16 11.33 3.73
C SER A 281 -11.39 11.11 5.23
N LEU A 282 -10.32 10.97 6.01
CA LEU A 282 -10.45 10.83 7.46
C LEU A 282 -10.94 12.14 8.08
N PRO A 283 -11.80 12.08 9.12
CA PRO A 283 -12.22 13.27 9.84
C PRO A 283 -11.04 13.88 10.59
N ASP A 284 -11.07 15.20 10.79
CA ASP A 284 -9.99 15.92 11.50
C ASP A 284 -9.84 15.46 12.96
N THR A 285 -10.88 14.87 13.55
CA THR A 285 -10.82 14.22 14.87
C THR A 285 -9.94 12.98 14.88
N VAL A 286 -9.72 12.33 13.73
CA VAL A 286 -8.84 11.16 13.55
C VAL A 286 -7.49 11.60 13.03
N LEU A 287 -7.43 12.32 11.90
CA LEU A 287 -6.19 12.78 11.29
C LEU A 287 -6.31 14.29 10.97
N PRO A 288 -5.90 15.16 11.91
CA PRO A 288 -6.00 16.60 11.73
C PRO A 288 -5.06 17.07 10.61
N LYS A 289 -5.36 18.24 10.04
CA LYS A 289 -4.54 18.91 9.03
C LYS A 289 -4.01 20.23 9.61
N ASN A 290 -2.80 20.63 9.21
CA ASN A 290 -2.28 21.95 9.53
C ASN A 290 -2.93 23.04 8.66
N ALA A 291 -2.53 24.30 8.85
CA ALA A 291 -3.07 25.43 8.09
C ALA A 291 -2.89 25.32 6.56
N SER A 292 -1.89 24.56 6.11
CA SER A 292 -1.61 24.30 4.69
C SER A 292 -2.35 23.07 4.14
N GLY A 293 -3.24 22.45 4.93
CA GLY A 293 -3.98 21.25 4.55
C GLY A 293 -3.19 19.95 4.61
N VAL A 294 -1.97 19.97 5.16
CA VAL A 294 -1.10 18.78 5.29
C VAL A 294 -1.55 17.95 6.51
N PRO A 295 -1.78 16.64 6.36
CA PRO A 295 -2.10 15.76 7.49
C PRO A 295 -1.00 15.74 8.55
N VAL A 296 -1.41 15.76 9.83
CA VAL A 296 -0.54 15.80 11.00
C VAL A 296 -0.76 14.52 11.81
N PHE A 297 0.19 13.58 11.70
CA PHE A 297 0.21 12.37 12.52
C PHE A 297 0.62 12.70 13.96
N ASP A 298 0.09 11.97 14.95
CA ASP A 298 0.57 12.13 16.33
C ASP A 298 1.99 11.59 16.48
N MET A 299 2.30 10.46 15.83
CA MET A 299 3.64 9.89 15.81
C MET A 299 3.97 9.28 14.44
N MET A 300 5.17 9.56 13.97
CA MET A 300 5.74 8.94 12.78
C MET A 300 7.07 8.29 13.12
N LEU A 301 7.16 6.98 12.83
CA LEU A 301 8.39 6.22 12.93
C LEU A 301 9.07 6.21 11.56
N ILE A 302 10.37 6.45 11.54
CA ILE A 302 11.16 6.51 10.30
C ILE A 302 12.40 5.63 10.45
N GLY A 303 12.61 4.78 9.45
CA GLY A 303 13.86 4.05 9.28
C GLY A 303 14.76 4.77 8.28
N VAL A 304 16.07 4.59 8.40
CA VAL A 304 17.06 5.21 7.51
C VAL A 304 17.84 4.17 6.73
N GLY A 305 17.95 4.36 5.41
CA GLY A 305 18.83 3.61 4.53
C GLY A 305 20.32 3.95 4.73
N LEU A 306 21.22 3.09 4.24
CA LEU A 306 22.67 3.37 4.31
C LEU A 306 23.06 4.62 3.49
N ASP A 307 22.37 4.82 2.37
CA ASP A 307 22.42 5.99 1.50
C ASP A 307 21.63 7.20 2.04
N GLY A 308 21.01 7.08 3.21
CA GLY A 308 20.25 8.15 3.84
C GLY A 308 18.80 8.27 3.40
N HIS A 309 18.30 7.35 2.57
CA HIS A 309 16.89 7.39 2.19
C HIS A 309 15.98 7.22 3.41
N VAL A 310 14.83 7.88 3.37
CA VAL A 310 13.71 7.70 4.30
C VAL A 310 12.46 7.35 3.51
N GLY A 311 11.65 6.42 3.99
CA GLY A 311 10.54 5.90 3.20
C GLY A 311 11.03 5.38 1.84
N SER A 312 10.49 5.91 0.74
CA SER A 312 11.03 5.70 -0.62
C SER A 312 11.64 6.97 -1.23
N LEU A 313 12.07 7.94 -0.40
CA LEU A 313 12.74 9.16 -0.83
C LEU A 313 14.25 8.92 -0.89
N TYR A 314 14.78 8.73 -2.09
CA TYR A 314 16.18 8.41 -2.32
C TYR A 314 17.01 9.65 -2.64
N PRO A 315 18.33 9.64 -2.35
CA PRO A 315 19.23 10.72 -2.74
C PRO A 315 19.13 11.07 -4.22
N ASN A 316 19.14 12.38 -4.52
CA ASN A 316 19.11 12.99 -5.85
C ASN A 316 17.90 12.58 -6.71
N SER A 317 16.80 12.13 -6.09
CA SER A 317 15.59 11.75 -6.79
C SER A 317 14.57 12.89 -6.84
N GLU A 318 13.75 12.96 -7.89
CA GLU A 318 12.68 13.96 -7.95
C GLU A 318 11.67 13.82 -6.80
N ALA A 319 11.50 12.60 -6.26
CA ALA A 319 10.62 12.36 -5.13
C ALA A 319 11.03 13.11 -3.86
N VAL A 320 12.33 13.31 -3.59
CA VAL A 320 12.75 14.03 -2.38
C VAL A 320 12.54 15.55 -2.49
N LYS A 321 12.41 16.07 -3.71
CA LYS A 321 12.18 17.50 -4.00
C LYS A 321 10.70 17.89 -4.03
N GLU A 322 9.80 16.91 -3.95
CA GLU A 322 8.36 17.12 -4.02
C GLU A 322 7.82 17.81 -2.75
N THR A 323 7.17 18.96 -2.93
CA THR A 323 6.64 19.79 -1.84
C THR A 323 5.11 19.93 -1.86
N GLN A 324 4.43 19.40 -2.88
CA GLN A 324 3.01 19.61 -3.14
C GLN A 324 2.18 18.36 -2.89
N LYS A 325 2.64 17.20 -3.39
CA LYS A 325 1.93 15.94 -3.20
C LYS A 325 2.05 15.46 -1.75
N LEU A 326 0.95 14.93 -1.20
CA LEU A 326 0.97 14.26 0.11
C LEU A 326 1.62 12.88 0.01
N VAL A 327 1.34 12.16 -1.07
CA VAL A 327 1.84 10.81 -1.34
C VAL A 327 2.46 10.81 -2.73
N ILE A 328 3.65 10.23 -2.83
CA ILE A 328 4.48 10.21 -4.03
C ILE A 328 4.61 8.78 -4.52
N PRO A 329 4.30 8.50 -5.79
CA PRO A 329 4.65 7.25 -6.44
C PRO A 329 6.14 7.24 -6.78
N VAL A 330 6.81 6.14 -6.48
CA VAL A 330 8.23 5.94 -6.75
C VAL A 330 8.40 4.65 -7.53
N VAL A 331 8.73 4.78 -8.81
CA VAL A 331 8.93 3.66 -9.74
C VAL A 331 10.42 3.49 -10.01
N LYS A 332 10.94 2.29 -9.74
CA LYS A 332 12.29 1.86 -10.09
C LYS A 332 12.21 0.65 -11.02
N PRO A 333 13.27 0.33 -11.79
CA PRO A 333 13.26 -0.80 -12.72
C PRO A 333 12.84 -2.13 -12.11
N THR A 334 13.13 -2.35 -10.83
CA THR A 334 12.88 -3.62 -10.12
C THR A 334 11.76 -3.52 -9.08
N SER A 335 11.17 -2.35 -8.85
CA SER A 335 10.17 -2.18 -7.78
C SER A 335 9.41 -0.88 -7.90
N SER A 336 8.11 -0.93 -7.63
CA SER A 336 7.23 0.23 -7.49
C SER A 336 6.80 0.38 -6.03
N SER A 337 6.66 1.62 -5.55
CA SER A 337 6.23 1.92 -4.19
C SER A 337 5.53 3.26 -4.11
N ILE A 338 4.82 3.51 -3.01
CA ILE A 338 4.38 4.83 -2.60
C ILE A 338 5.19 5.27 -1.39
N THR A 339 5.28 6.58 -1.16
CA THR A 339 5.85 7.17 0.05
C THR A 339 5.13 8.46 0.41
N LEU A 340 5.00 8.75 1.70
CA LEU A 340 4.64 10.10 2.15
C LEU A 340 5.74 11.07 1.71
N SER A 341 5.38 12.32 1.41
CA SER A 341 6.34 13.37 1.07
C SER A 341 7.05 13.93 2.31
N LEU A 342 8.21 14.59 2.13
CA LEU A 342 8.91 15.26 3.24
C LEU A 342 8.00 16.24 4.01
N PRO A 343 7.19 17.10 3.36
CA PRO A 343 6.22 17.94 4.06
C PRO A 343 5.28 17.18 5.01
N VAL A 344 4.76 16.03 4.57
CA VAL A 344 3.89 15.20 5.42
C VAL A 344 4.66 14.60 6.59
N MET A 345 5.88 14.10 6.33
CA MET A 345 6.70 13.52 7.39
C MET A 345 7.05 14.55 8.46
N LEU A 346 7.52 15.74 8.04
CA LEU A 346 7.93 16.84 8.92
C LEU A 346 6.76 17.51 9.66
N ALA A 347 5.53 17.38 9.15
CA ALA A 347 4.34 17.91 9.81
C ALA A 347 3.88 17.08 11.03
N SER A 348 4.42 15.88 11.24
CA SER A 348 4.04 15.01 12.36
C SER A 348 4.40 15.64 13.72
N LYS A 349 3.54 15.46 14.74
CA LYS A 349 3.78 16.02 16.08
C LYS A 349 5.02 15.43 16.75
N GLN A 350 5.23 14.13 16.59
CA GLN A 350 6.42 13.42 17.07
C GLN A 350 7.02 12.61 15.92
N ILE A 351 8.31 12.77 15.71
CA ILE A 351 9.07 12.01 14.71
C ILE A 351 10.15 11.24 15.47
N VAL A 352 10.18 9.93 15.28
CA VAL A 352 11.24 9.07 15.83
C VAL A 352 11.98 8.41 14.69
N ILE A 353 13.27 8.69 14.58
CA ILE A 353 14.17 7.97 13.68
C ILE A 353 14.83 6.87 14.49
N ALA A 354 14.55 5.61 14.13
CA ALA A 354 15.13 4.45 14.80
C ALA A 354 16.10 3.72 13.86
N SER A 355 17.33 3.54 14.33
CA SER A 355 18.35 2.76 13.61
C SER A 355 19.20 1.98 14.59
N ALA A 356 19.08 0.66 14.55
CA ALA A 356 19.83 -0.23 15.43
C ALA A 356 20.09 -1.58 14.77
N GLY A 357 21.05 -2.30 15.36
CA GLY A 357 21.40 -3.65 15.00
C GLY A 357 22.48 -3.73 13.93
N LYS A 358 23.34 -4.72 14.11
CA LYS A 358 24.24 -5.22 13.07
C LYS A 358 23.53 -6.34 12.30
N SER A 359 23.88 -6.49 11.03
CA SER A 359 23.39 -7.59 10.20
C SER A 359 24.47 -8.00 9.22
N GLU A 360 24.30 -9.11 8.50
CA GLU A 360 25.22 -9.50 7.43
C GLU A 360 25.39 -8.37 6.39
N LYS A 361 24.31 -7.65 6.10
CA LYS A 361 24.33 -6.48 5.20
C LYS A 361 25.02 -5.25 5.83
N TYR A 362 25.00 -5.14 7.15
CA TYR A 362 25.48 -3.98 7.92
C TYR A 362 26.28 -4.46 9.14
N PRO A 363 27.49 -5.02 8.95
CA PRO A 363 28.23 -5.65 10.04
C PRO A 363 28.68 -4.64 11.11
N MET A 364 28.84 -3.37 10.73
CA MET A 364 29.16 -2.25 11.62
C MET A 364 27.92 -1.43 12.01
N GLY A 365 26.71 -1.94 11.74
CA GLY A 365 25.48 -1.16 11.83
C GLY A 365 25.46 -0.06 10.75
N LYS A 366 24.77 1.05 11.03
CA LYS A 366 24.61 2.18 10.10
C LYS A 366 25.36 3.44 10.57
N ALA A 367 26.51 3.27 11.23
CA ALA A 367 27.25 4.35 11.86
C ALA A 367 27.61 5.51 10.90
N GLU A 368 28.13 5.19 9.72
CA GLU A 368 28.46 6.19 8.69
C GLU A 368 27.20 6.96 8.24
N GLY A 369 26.09 6.23 8.07
CA GLY A 369 24.80 6.83 7.73
C GLY A 369 24.33 7.80 8.81
N MET A 370 24.48 7.46 10.09
CA MET A 370 24.08 8.33 11.20
C MET A 370 25.01 9.54 11.36
N LEU A 371 26.32 9.37 11.16
CA LEU A 371 27.27 10.49 11.08
C LEU A 371 26.85 11.48 9.99
N ARG A 372 26.55 10.98 8.79
CA ARG A 372 26.05 11.81 7.69
C ARG A 372 24.72 12.47 8.02
N ALA A 373 23.79 11.71 8.59
CA ALA A 373 22.47 12.19 8.97
C ALA A 373 22.51 13.31 10.02
N LEU A 374 23.46 13.26 10.96
CA LEU A 374 23.46 14.11 12.16
C LEU A 374 24.55 15.19 12.18
N GLN A 375 25.72 14.93 11.60
CA GLN A 375 26.92 15.76 11.80
C GLN A 375 27.64 16.17 10.51
N ALA A 376 27.32 15.61 9.35
CA ALA A 376 27.91 16.04 8.07
C ALA A 376 27.13 17.19 7.42
N PRO A 377 27.76 18.03 6.56
CA PRO A 377 27.09 19.11 5.85
C PRO A 377 26.27 18.60 4.64
N GLU A 378 25.34 17.68 4.89
CA GLU A 378 24.41 17.13 3.90
C GLU A 378 23.17 18.02 3.71
N THR A 379 22.53 17.87 2.54
CA THR A 379 21.22 18.45 2.24
C THR A 379 20.16 17.35 2.08
N PRO A 380 18.85 17.65 2.20
CA PRO A 380 17.81 16.65 1.97
C PRO A 380 17.88 15.99 0.58
N ASP A 381 18.42 16.69 -0.43
CA ASP A 381 18.61 16.13 -1.77
C ASP A 381 19.72 15.07 -1.78
N THR A 382 20.84 15.31 -1.08
CA THR A 382 22.00 14.40 -1.06
C THR A 382 21.90 13.30 -0.01
N PHE A 383 21.19 13.56 1.09
CA PHE A 383 21.00 12.62 2.20
C PHE A 383 19.67 12.91 2.93
N PRO A 384 18.54 12.37 2.44
CA PRO A 384 17.18 12.73 2.89
C PRO A 384 16.95 12.70 4.41
N ALA A 385 17.57 11.76 5.13
CA ALA A 385 17.46 11.68 6.59
C ALA A 385 17.95 12.94 7.32
N CYS A 386 18.84 13.75 6.73
CA CYS A 386 19.30 14.98 7.37
C CYS A 386 18.21 16.05 7.53
N ALA A 387 17.11 15.95 6.78
CA ALA A 387 15.95 16.84 6.90
C ALA A 387 15.32 16.82 8.31
N PHE A 388 15.57 15.76 9.08
CA PHE A 388 14.95 15.53 10.39
C PHE A 388 15.83 15.92 11.58
N ARG A 389 17.03 16.47 11.36
CA ARG A 389 18.00 16.81 12.44
C ARG A 389 17.35 17.62 13.57
N GLY A 390 16.65 18.69 13.22
CA GLY A 390 16.08 19.64 14.18
C GLY A 390 14.71 19.29 14.73
N ASN A 391 14.09 18.20 14.28
CA ASN A 391 12.66 17.92 14.56
C ASN A 391 12.38 16.47 14.98
N ALA A 392 13.36 15.57 14.93
CA ALA A 392 13.19 14.17 15.31
C ALA A 392 13.92 13.81 16.61
N GLN A 393 13.38 12.81 17.31
CA GLN A 393 14.11 12.04 18.30
C GLN A 393 14.86 10.92 17.59
N TRP A 394 16.19 10.93 17.68
CA TRP A 394 17.05 9.92 17.08
C TRP A 394 17.33 8.84 18.12
N LEU A 395 16.79 7.64 17.89
CA LEU A 395 16.92 6.48 18.76
C LEU A 395 17.86 5.45 18.11
N LEU A 396 19.09 5.41 18.62
CA LEU A 396 20.18 4.61 18.07
C LEU A 396 20.66 3.57 19.08
N ASP A 397 21.29 2.50 18.59
CA ASP A 397 22.16 1.68 19.43
C ASP A 397 23.61 2.19 19.39
N GLU A 398 24.46 1.70 20.30
CA GLU A 398 25.89 2.04 20.31
C GLU A 398 26.58 1.78 18.96
N GLY A 399 26.18 0.72 18.26
CA GLY A 399 26.69 0.38 16.94
C GLY A 399 26.42 1.51 15.93
N ALA A 400 25.16 1.94 15.80
CA ALA A 400 24.76 3.02 14.91
C ALA A 400 25.27 4.40 15.36
N ALA A 401 25.58 4.59 16.64
CA ALA A 401 26.13 5.83 17.16
C ALA A 401 27.68 5.88 17.18
N SER A 402 28.37 4.79 16.84
CA SER A 402 29.81 4.62 17.10
C SER A 402 30.75 5.63 16.43
N LEU A 403 30.31 6.32 15.38
CA LEU A 403 31.09 7.36 14.69
C LEU A 403 30.68 8.78 15.08
N LEU A 404 29.64 8.97 15.89
CA LEU A 404 29.19 10.29 16.32
C LEU A 404 30.17 10.85 17.35
N SER A 405 30.51 12.14 17.20
CA SER A 405 31.21 12.87 18.26
C SER A 405 30.35 12.90 19.54
N LYS A 406 30.98 12.64 20.68
CA LYS A 406 30.34 12.70 22.01
C LYS A 406 29.99 14.12 22.42
#